data_AF-A0A3D5Z7Q8-F1
#
_entry.id   AF-A0A3D5Z7Q8-F1
#
_cell.length_a   1.000
_cell.length_b   1.000
_cell.length_c   1.000
_cell.angle_alpha   90.00
_cell.angle_beta   90.00
_cell.angle_gamma   90.00
#
_symmetry.space_group_name_H-M   'P 1'
#
loop_
_entity.id
_entity.type
_entity.pdbx_description
1 polymer ?
#
loop_
_entity_poly.entity_id
_entity_poly.type
_entity_poly.pdbx_seq_one_letter_code
_entity_poly.pdbx_strand_id
1 'polypeptide(L)'
;MKKFKYVVLAVFMFLFMGSVNAEVCSYETKAKINNEAANVKVDYETYEYKQNINDPTYDEVIEDSTWYGLIHIYNLTNNLSFKVIDKNGKKYEYSYSDTDNGEFTVNTGIAMSVKNYTVELYYADSDCGKSTVRTFSVTIPRYNIYSDYGECIGNEDYYYCKQFVTLDDIKESEFKSGVKAYSEEKEKKQQEEERKNNSIIYKTLTFADKYKWVIIPIVIVVAGGIGYIVIKKRKERIV
;
A
#
# COMPACT_ATOMS: atom_id res chain seq x y z
N MET A 1 -62.02 -14.62 32.90
CA MET A 1 -60.63 -15.13 32.79
C MET A 1 -59.82 -14.66 31.57
N LYS A 2 -60.34 -13.80 30.67
CA LYS A 2 -59.53 -13.26 29.53
C LYS A 2 -58.67 -12.04 29.92
N LYS A 3 -59.17 -11.15 30.79
CA LYS A 3 -58.44 -9.94 31.22
C LYS A 3 -57.22 -10.22 32.11
N PHE A 4 -57.23 -11.32 32.87
CA PHE A 4 -56.12 -11.72 33.74
C PHE A 4 -54.92 -12.30 32.96
N LYS A 5 -55.14 -12.87 31.77
CA LYS A 5 -54.06 -13.40 30.92
C LYS A 5 -53.16 -12.31 30.37
N TYR A 6 -53.70 -11.13 30.05
CA TYR A 6 -52.92 -10.00 29.56
C TYR A 6 -52.09 -9.33 30.66
N VAL A 7 -52.57 -9.34 31.91
CA VAL A 7 -51.82 -8.80 33.06
C VAL A 7 -50.62 -9.68 33.39
N VAL A 8 -50.77 -11.01 33.37
CA VAL A 8 -49.66 -11.94 33.61
C VAL A 8 -48.60 -11.85 32.50
N LEU A 9 -49.02 -11.67 31.24
CA LEU A 9 -48.10 -11.52 30.10
C LEU A 9 -47.29 -10.21 30.16
N ALA A 10 -47.92 -9.12 30.62
CA ALA A 10 -47.25 -7.82 30.77
C ALA A 10 -46.22 -7.83 31.92
N VAL A 11 -46.52 -8.51 33.04
CA VAL A 11 -45.58 -8.66 34.17
C VAL A 11 -44.39 -9.54 33.80
N PHE A 12 -44.60 -10.59 32.98
CA PHE A 12 -43.52 -11.43 32.48
C PHE A 12 -42.56 -10.66 31.55
N MET A 13 -43.05 -9.68 30.77
CA MET A 13 -42.22 -8.84 29.90
C MET A 13 -41.29 -7.88 30.66
N PHE A 14 -41.71 -7.40 31.84
CA PHE A 14 -40.88 -6.51 32.68
C PHE A 14 -39.79 -7.26 33.45
N LEU A 15 -40.00 -8.55 33.76
CA LEU A 15 -39.04 -9.37 34.52
C LEU A 15 -37.85 -9.87 33.69
N PHE A 16 -37.88 -9.75 32.36
CA PHE A 16 -36.76 -10.07 31.47
C PHE A 16 -35.94 -8.84 31.04
N MET A 17 -36.17 -7.67 31.63
CA MET A 17 -35.21 -6.58 31.57
C MET A 17 -34.04 -6.93 32.50
N GLY A 18 -33.21 -7.89 32.07
CA GLY A 18 -31.91 -8.11 32.66
C GLY A 18 -31.17 -6.77 32.72
N SER A 19 -30.40 -6.57 33.79
CA SER A 19 -29.58 -5.37 33.98
C SER A 19 -28.70 -5.15 32.76
N VAL A 20 -29.15 -4.28 31.85
CA VAL A 20 -28.32 -3.76 30.78
C VAL A 20 -27.33 -2.85 31.50
N ASN A 21 -26.10 -3.32 31.68
CA ASN A 21 -25.01 -2.45 32.07
C ASN A 21 -24.85 -1.45 30.92
N ALA A 22 -25.51 -0.29 31.04
CA ALA A 22 -25.30 0.80 30.12
C ALA A 22 -23.85 1.27 30.29
N GLU A 23 -23.14 1.46 29.17
CA GLU A 23 -21.84 2.13 29.19
C GLU A 23 -22.00 3.48 29.88
N VAL A 24 -21.27 3.68 30.98
CA VAL A 24 -21.40 4.86 31.87
C VAL A 24 -20.74 6.09 31.25
N CYS A 25 -19.87 5.89 30.27
CA CYS A 25 -19.08 6.94 29.62
C CYS A 25 -19.91 7.87 28.74
N SER A 26 -19.68 9.17 28.92
CA SER A 26 -20.37 10.21 28.16
C SER A 26 -20.05 10.15 26.66
N TYR A 27 -20.98 10.64 25.84
CA TYR A 27 -20.77 10.76 24.40
C TYR A 27 -19.55 11.65 24.06
N GLU A 28 -19.37 12.75 24.80
CA GLU A 28 -18.24 13.67 24.63
C GLU A 28 -16.90 12.97 24.90
N THR A 29 -16.84 12.17 25.97
CA THR A 29 -15.65 11.36 26.30
C THR A 29 -15.33 10.37 25.18
N LYS A 30 -16.33 9.64 24.68
CA LYS A 30 -16.12 8.71 23.55
C LYS A 30 -15.66 9.43 22.29
N ALA A 31 -16.27 10.58 21.97
CA ALA A 31 -15.87 11.39 20.83
C ALA A 31 -14.42 11.86 20.94
N LYS A 32 -13.99 12.27 22.14
CA LYS A 32 -12.59 12.62 22.42
C LYS A 32 -11.64 11.44 22.18
N ILE A 33 -11.94 10.27 22.76
CA ILE A 33 -11.09 9.08 22.63
C ILE A 33 -11.04 8.59 21.17
N ASN A 34 -12.15 8.68 20.43
CA ASN A 34 -12.18 8.38 19.00
C ASN A 34 -11.27 9.33 18.19
N ASN A 35 -11.25 10.61 18.54
CA ASN A 35 -10.31 11.57 17.92
C ASN A 35 -8.85 11.27 18.28
N GLU A 36 -8.57 10.84 19.51
CA GLU A 36 -7.22 10.38 19.89
C GLU A 36 -6.81 9.14 19.08
N ALA A 37 -7.68 8.14 18.98
CA ALA A 37 -7.45 6.94 18.17
C ALA A 37 -7.30 7.25 16.67
N ALA A 38 -7.89 8.34 16.18
CA ALA A 38 -7.71 8.82 14.81
C ALA A 38 -6.26 9.29 14.52
N ASN A 39 -5.53 9.73 15.54
CA ASN A 39 -4.15 10.21 15.43
C ASN A 39 -3.09 9.12 15.63
N VAL A 40 -3.49 7.94 16.11
CA VAL A 40 -2.62 6.77 16.20
C VAL A 40 -2.19 6.34 14.81
N LYS A 41 -0.90 6.06 14.66
CA LYS A 41 -0.30 5.53 13.43
C LYS A 41 0.27 4.15 13.69
N VAL A 42 0.13 3.28 12.70
CA VAL A 42 0.72 1.94 12.73
C VAL A 42 1.46 1.74 11.41
N ASP A 43 2.76 1.52 11.51
CA ASP A 43 3.65 1.27 10.38
C ASP A 43 4.43 -0.03 10.59
N TYR A 44 5.12 -0.49 9.55
CA TYR A 44 6.02 -1.64 9.64
C TYR A 44 7.39 -1.28 9.09
N GLU A 45 8.41 -1.99 9.57
CA GLU A 45 9.72 -1.97 8.94
C GLU A 45 10.31 -3.38 8.88
N THR A 46 11.26 -3.57 7.98
CA THR A 46 12.14 -4.73 7.97
C THR A 46 13.55 -4.27 8.26
N TYR A 47 14.27 -5.01 9.10
CA TYR A 47 15.67 -4.69 9.44
C TYR A 47 16.55 -5.92 9.31
N GLU A 48 17.81 -5.68 8.95
CA GLU A 48 18.83 -6.71 8.82
C GLU A 48 19.52 -6.90 10.16
N TYR A 49 19.58 -8.15 10.62
CA TYR A 49 20.43 -8.54 11.73
C TYR A 49 21.62 -9.31 11.19
N LYS A 50 22.82 -8.77 11.41
CA LYS A 50 24.08 -9.36 10.98
C LYS A 50 24.79 -9.99 12.17
N GLN A 51 25.28 -11.20 11.98
CA GLN A 51 26.04 -11.93 13.01
C GLN A 51 27.23 -12.64 12.39
N ASN A 52 28.32 -12.73 13.15
CA ASN A 52 29.49 -13.49 12.77
C ASN A 52 29.36 -14.93 13.28
N ILE A 53 29.39 -15.90 12.37
CA ILE A 53 29.32 -17.33 12.67
C ILE A 53 30.67 -17.95 12.30
N ASN A 54 31.22 -18.77 13.18
CA ASN A 54 32.40 -19.57 12.86
C ASN A 54 31.95 -20.78 12.04
N ASP A 55 32.43 -20.90 10.80
CA ASP A 55 32.25 -22.10 9.99
C ASP A 55 33.23 -23.18 10.46
N PRO A 56 32.74 -24.25 11.12
CA PRO A 56 33.60 -25.30 11.63
C PRO A 56 34.26 -26.13 10.52
N THR A 57 33.81 -26.00 9.27
CA THR A 57 34.30 -26.74 8.11
C THR A 57 35.55 -26.10 7.53
N TYR A 58 35.60 -24.77 7.53
CA TYR A 58 36.67 -23.99 6.89
C TYR A 58 37.53 -23.19 7.88
N ASP A 59 37.18 -23.17 9.18
CA ASP A 59 37.83 -22.35 10.21
C ASP A 59 37.81 -20.84 9.85
N GLU A 60 36.70 -20.42 9.24
CA GLU A 60 36.47 -19.06 8.77
C GLU A 60 35.32 -18.40 9.53
N VAL A 61 35.40 -17.08 9.70
CA VAL A 61 34.29 -16.28 10.23
C VAL A 61 33.45 -15.80 9.06
N ILE A 62 32.20 -16.25 8.99
CA ILE A 62 31.23 -15.85 7.97
C ILE A 62 30.25 -14.85 8.57
N GLU A 63 29.98 -13.76 7.86
CA GLU A 63 28.88 -12.84 8.18
C GLU A 63 27.56 -13.44 7.66
N ASP A 64 26.65 -13.75 8.58
CA ASP A 64 25.31 -14.22 8.29
C ASP A 64 24.30 -13.09 8.52
N SER A 65 23.38 -12.93 7.56
CA SER A 65 22.38 -11.87 7.54
C SER A 65 20.98 -12.46 7.61
N THR A 66 20.23 -12.09 8.63
CA THR A 66 18.82 -12.48 8.78
C THR A 66 17.93 -11.25 8.84
N TRP A 67 16.88 -11.22 8.02
CA TRP A 67 15.90 -10.15 8.02
C TRP A 67 14.77 -10.41 9.02
N TYR A 68 14.40 -9.40 9.79
CA TYR A 68 13.32 -9.42 10.76
C TYR A 68 12.27 -8.36 10.41
N GLY A 69 11.03 -8.57 10.86
CA GLY A 69 9.95 -7.61 10.68
C GLY A 69 9.51 -6.99 12.01
N LEU A 70 9.23 -5.69 12.01
CA LEU A 70 8.71 -4.96 13.15
C LEU A 70 7.39 -4.28 12.79
N ILE A 71 6.54 -4.10 13.81
CA ILE A 71 5.37 -3.22 13.75
C ILE A 71 5.60 -2.10 14.73
N HIS A 72 5.46 -0.86 14.27
CA HIS A 72 5.53 0.33 15.12
C HIS A 72 4.16 0.93 15.31
N ILE A 73 3.87 1.34 16.54
CA ILE A 73 2.64 2.02 16.92
C ILE A 73 3.05 3.34 17.54
N TYR A 74 2.49 4.45 17.04
CA TYR A 74 2.84 5.80 17.45
C TYR A 74 1.61 6.58 17.91
N ASN A 75 1.84 7.61 18.72
CA ASN A 75 0.81 8.53 19.23
C ASN A 75 -0.30 7.83 20.02
N LEU A 76 0.00 6.72 20.69
CA LEU A 76 -0.96 6.10 21.61
C LEU A 76 -1.18 7.03 22.81
N THR A 77 -2.42 7.19 23.26
CA THR A 77 -2.76 7.94 24.47
C THR A 77 -3.12 7.00 25.61
N ASN A 78 -3.08 7.48 26.85
CA ASN A 78 -3.44 6.70 28.04
C ASN A 78 -4.92 6.27 28.10
N ASN A 79 -5.79 6.84 27.26
CA ASN A 79 -7.19 6.45 27.15
C ASN A 79 -7.39 5.22 26.23
N LEU A 80 -6.31 4.72 25.62
CA LEU A 80 -6.33 3.62 24.67
C LEU A 80 -5.47 2.45 25.18
N SER A 81 -6.02 1.26 25.00
CA SER A 81 -5.30 -0.01 25.04
C SER A 81 -5.29 -0.63 23.65
N PHE A 82 -4.39 -1.57 23.39
CA PHE A 82 -4.31 -2.18 22.07
C PHE A 82 -4.01 -3.67 22.11
N LYS A 83 -4.36 -4.35 21.02
CA LYS A 83 -4.04 -5.76 20.81
C LYS A 83 -3.37 -5.93 19.47
N VAL A 84 -2.29 -6.70 19.44
CA VAL A 84 -1.69 -7.19 18.21
C VAL A 84 -2.16 -8.63 18.01
N ILE A 85 -2.77 -8.90 16.86
CA ILE A 85 -3.37 -10.19 16.53
C ILE A 85 -2.63 -10.76 15.32
N ASP A 86 -2.09 -11.97 15.46
CA ASP A 86 -1.44 -12.66 14.35
C ASP A 86 -2.45 -13.34 13.42
N LYS A 87 -1.96 -13.88 12.29
CA LYS A 87 -2.80 -14.59 11.30
C LYS A 87 -3.56 -15.80 11.86
N ASN A 88 -3.11 -16.37 12.97
CA ASN A 88 -3.74 -17.53 13.63
C ASN A 88 -4.77 -17.08 14.67
N GLY A 89 -4.98 -15.78 14.85
CA GLY A 89 -5.87 -15.20 15.85
C GLY A 89 -5.27 -15.14 17.26
N LYS A 90 -3.98 -15.42 17.43
CA LYS A 90 -3.31 -15.27 18.73
C LYS A 90 -3.21 -13.79 19.05
N LYS A 91 -3.66 -13.42 20.25
CA LYS A 91 -3.77 -12.03 20.72
C LYS A 91 -2.67 -11.73 21.73
N TYR A 92 -2.03 -10.59 21.54
CA TYR A 92 -1.09 -10.01 22.48
C TYR A 92 -1.65 -8.65 22.89
N GLU A 93 -2.01 -8.52 24.16
CA GLU A 93 -2.69 -7.34 24.68
C GLU A 93 -1.69 -6.45 25.42
N TYR A 94 -1.83 -5.14 25.21
CA TYR A 94 -0.96 -4.11 25.73
C TYR A 94 -1.76 -2.87 26.09
N SER A 95 -1.16 -2.02 26.91
CA SER A 95 -1.71 -0.77 27.40
C SER A 95 -0.71 0.36 27.20
N TYR A 96 -1.13 1.60 27.44
CA TYR A 96 -0.22 2.74 27.38
C TYR A 96 1.00 2.60 28.32
N SER A 97 0.86 1.95 29.47
CA SER A 97 2.00 1.74 30.40
C SER A 97 3.06 0.79 29.87
N ASP A 98 2.77 0.01 28.83
CA ASP A 98 3.75 -0.84 28.15
C ASP A 98 4.55 -0.08 27.08
N THR A 99 4.18 1.17 26.81
CA THR A 99 4.77 2.02 25.75
C THR A 99 5.85 2.95 26.29
N ASP A 100 6.75 3.37 25.41
CA ASP A 100 7.63 4.51 25.66
C ASP A 100 6.94 5.79 25.20
N ASN A 101 6.24 6.46 26.12
CA ASN A 101 5.52 7.71 25.86
C ASN A 101 4.55 7.66 24.65
N GLY A 102 3.80 6.56 24.52
CA GLY A 102 2.86 6.35 23.42
C GLY A 102 3.46 5.73 22.16
N GLU A 103 4.73 5.33 22.21
CA GLU A 103 5.41 4.57 21.16
C GLU A 103 5.62 3.11 21.59
N PHE A 104 5.33 2.18 20.68
CA PHE A 104 5.52 0.75 20.93
C PHE A 104 5.99 0.03 19.70
N THR A 105 6.93 -0.91 19.87
CA THR A 105 7.46 -1.73 18.79
C THR A 105 7.30 -3.20 19.09
N VAL A 106 6.71 -3.94 18.15
CA VAL A 106 6.54 -5.40 18.21
C VAL A 106 7.50 -6.07 17.24
N ASN A 107 8.35 -6.96 17.75
CA ASN A 107 9.12 -7.85 16.89
C ASN A 107 8.27 -9.04 16.45
N THR A 108 8.13 -9.20 15.14
CA THR A 108 7.30 -10.27 14.54
C THR A 108 8.12 -11.50 14.16
N GLY A 109 9.42 -11.49 14.41
CA GLY A 109 10.38 -12.52 14.06
C GLY A 109 10.89 -12.42 12.62
N ILE A 110 11.54 -13.49 12.17
CA ILE A 110 12.21 -13.57 10.87
C ILE A 110 11.24 -13.32 9.71
N ALA A 111 11.59 -12.41 8.81
CA ALA A 111 10.80 -12.01 7.65
C ALA A 111 10.98 -12.96 6.45
N MET A 112 10.92 -14.28 6.65
CA MET A 112 11.03 -15.27 5.56
C MET A 112 9.67 -15.66 4.96
N SER A 113 8.57 -15.22 5.56
CA SER A 113 7.22 -15.44 5.06
C SER A 113 6.39 -14.17 5.24
N VAL A 114 5.39 -13.99 4.38
CA VAL A 114 4.47 -12.86 4.48
C VAL A 114 3.64 -13.03 5.75
N LYS A 115 3.61 -12.00 6.60
CA LYS A 115 2.87 -12.02 7.86
C LYS A 115 1.83 -10.93 7.88
N ASN A 116 0.58 -11.34 8.11
CA ASN A 116 -0.52 -10.42 8.30
C ASN A 116 -0.83 -10.31 9.79
N TYR A 117 -0.92 -9.07 10.25
CA TYR A 117 -1.29 -8.71 11.60
C TYR A 117 -2.46 -7.74 11.60
N THR A 118 -3.24 -7.80 12.66
CA THR A 118 -4.27 -6.81 12.95
C THR A 118 -3.90 -6.11 14.25
N VAL A 119 -3.84 -4.79 14.24
CA VAL A 119 -3.72 -3.97 15.45
C VAL A 119 -5.07 -3.36 15.76
N GLU A 120 -5.64 -3.70 16.91
CA GLU A 120 -6.94 -3.21 17.36
C GLU A 120 -6.76 -2.30 18.57
N LEU A 121 -7.32 -1.10 18.49
CA LEU A 121 -7.38 -0.15 19.60
C LEU A 121 -8.71 -0.27 20.33
N TYR A 122 -8.66 -0.14 21.65
CA TYR A 122 -9.77 -0.26 22.57
C TYR A 122 -9.76 0.89 23.57
N TYR A 123 -10.92 1.20 24.14
CA TYR A 123 -10.97 2.05 25.32
C TYR A 123 -10.19 1.39 26.46
N ALA A 124 -9.30 2.13 27.11
CA ALA A 124 -8.60 1.65 28.30
C ALA A 124 -9.58 1.49 29.49
N ASP A 125 -10.56 2.40 29.58
CA ASP A 125 -11.66 2.32 30.53
C ASP A 125 -12.80 1.46 30.00
N SER A 126 -13.09 0.35 30.69
CA SER A 126 -14.17 -0.57 30.32
C SER A 126 -15.56 0.04 30.43
N ASP A 127 -15.73 1.11 31.20
CA ASP A 127 -17.00 1.83 31.32
C ASP A 127 -17.31 2.65 30.06
N CYS A 128 -16.28 2.95 29.25
CA CYS A 128 -16.41 3.53 27.91
C CYS A 128 -16.72 2.52 26.81
N GLY A 129 -16.60 1.23 27.12
CA GLY A 129 -16.97 0.14 26.25
C GLY A 129 -15.86 -0.86 26.05
N LYS A 130 -16.23 -2.02 25.50
CA LYS A 130 -15.29 -3.10 25.16
C LYS A 130 -15.12 -3.27 23.64
N SER A 131 -15.81 -2.45 22.87
CA SER A 131 -15.74 -2.47 21.41
C SER A 131 -14.42 -1.90 20.92
N THR A 132 -13.96 -2.41 19.79
CA THR A 132 -12.81 -1.88 19.08
C THR A 132 -13.12 -0.47 18.60
N VAL A 133 -12.25 0.48 18.95
CA VAL A 133 -12.31 1.88 18.54
C VAL A 133 -11.80 2.04 17.11
N ARG A 134 -10.69 1.37 16.79
CA ARG A 134 -10.04 1.43 15.48
C ARG A 134 -9.25 0.16 15.22
N THR A 135 -9.19 -0.22 13.95
CA THR A 135 -8.44 -1.40 13.49
C THR A 135 -7.48 -0.99 12.39
N PHE A 136 -6.26 -1.51 12.45
CA PHE A 136 -5.23 -1.41 11.41
C PHE A 136 -4.88 -2.81 10.92
N SER A 137 -4.75 -2.96 9.61
CA SER A 137 -4.21 -4.17 8.99
C SER A 137 -2.78 -3.89 8.54
N VAL A 138 -1.85 -4.72 8.99
CA VAL A 138 -0.42 -4.58 8.69
C VAL A 138 0.07 -5.85 8.02
N THR A 139 0.67 -5.70 6.85
CA THR A 139 1.30 -6.81 6.11
C THR A 139 2.80 -6.59 6.10
N ILE A 140 3.51 -7.45 6.82
CA ILE A 140 4.97 -7.47 6.80
C ILE A 140 5.41 -8.31 5.61
N PRO A 141 6.16 -7.72 4.65
CA PRO A 141 6.63 -8.44 3.49
C PRO A 141 7.72 -9.44 3.90
N ARG A 142 7.91 -10.48 3.08
CA ARG A 142 9.03 -11.40 3.23
C ARG A 142 10.25 -10.92 2.46
N TYR A 143 11.42 -11.25 2.95
CA TYR A 143 12.66 -11.23 2.19
C TYR A 143 12.52 -12.15 0.98
N ASN A 144 12.92 -11.64 -0.17
CA ASN A 144 12.91 -12.37 -1.41
C ASN A 144 14.31 -12.90 -1.70
N ILE A 145 14.52 -14.19 -1.50
CA ILE A 145 15.81 -14.86 -1.77
C ILE A 145 16.29 -14.71 -3.22
N TYR A 146 15.38 -14.36 -4.14
CA TYR A 146 15.69 -14.18 -5.56
C TYR A 146 16.13 -12.75 -5.91
N SER A 147 16.04 -11.77 -4.98
CA SER A 147 16.45 -10.39 -5.29
C SER A 147 17.92 -10.27 -5.67
N ASP A 148 18.74 -11.18 -5.16
CA ASP A 148 20.20 -11.16 -5.32
C ASP A 148 20.67 -12.01 -6.51
N TYR A 149 19.72 -12.61 -7.24
CA TYR A 149 20.03 -13.45 -8.39
C TYR A 149 20.46 -12.60 -9.58
N GLY A 150 21.39 -13.12 -10.39
CA GLY A 150 21.92 -12.41 -11.55
C GLY A 150 20.84 -12.04 -12.58
N GLU A 151 19.74 -12.81 -12.66
CA GLU A 151 18.58 -12.52 -13.51
C GLU A 151 17.95 -11.16 -13.21
N CYS A 152 18.11 -10.63 -11.98
CA CYS A 152 17.54 -9.35 -11.58
C CYS A 152 18.37 -8.13 -12.00
N ILE A 153 19.61 -8.32 -12.47
CA ILE A 153 20.44 -7.23 -12.99
C ILE A 153 19.77 -6.63 -14.23
N GLY A 154 19.44 -5.34 -14.18
CA GLY A 154 18.70 -4.63 -15.23
C GLY A 154 17.18 -4.80 -15.18
N ASN A 155 16.67 -5.54 -14.18
CA ASN A 155 15.25 -5.81 -13.94
C ASN A 155 14.85 -5.49 -12.48
N GLU A 156 15.54 -4.55 -11.82
CA GLU A 156 15.34 -4.19 -10.41
C GLU A 156 13.94 -3.60 -10.14
N ASP A 157 13.27 -3.12 -11.20
CA ASP A 157 11.89 -2.65 -11.16
C ASP A 157 10.86 -3.79 -11.21
N TYR A 158 11.25 -4.99 -11.64
CA TYR A 158 10.37 -6.15 -11.69
C TYR A 158 10.03 -6.65 -10.28
N TYR A 159 8.78 -7.08 -10.11
CA TYR A 159 8.25 -7.45 -8.80
C TYR A 159 9.05 -8.58 -8.13
N TYR A 160 9.44 -9.62 -8.86
CA TYR A 160 10.25 -10.73 -8.31
C TYR A 160 11.72 -10.37 -8.08
N CYS A 161 12.14 -9.16 -8.44
CA CYS A 161 13.48 -8.65 -8.17
C CYS A 161 13.50 -7.63 -7.04
N LYS A 162 12.34 -7.34 -6.42
CA LYS A 162 12.29 -6.55 -5.20
C LYS A 162 12.84 -7.36 -4.03
N GLN A 163 13.62 -6.71 -3.18
CA GLN A 163 14.17 -7.28 -1.96
C GLN A 163 13.08 -7.79 -0.99
N PHE A 164 11.95 -7.09 -0.94
CA PHE A 164 10.80 -7.46 -0.11
C PHE A 164 9.54 -7.59 -0.95
N VAL A 165 8.80 -8.68 -0.74
CA VAL A 165 7.59 -9.02 -1.49
C VAL A 165 6.47 -9.48 -0.56
N THR A 166 5.22 -9.26 -0.97
CA THR A 166 4.01 -9.70 -0.24
C THR A 166 3.31 -10.89 -0.91
N LEU A 167 4.00 -11.60 -1.81
CA LEU A 167 3.53 -12.86 -2.38
C LEU A 167 4.06 -14.04 -1.57
N ASP A 168 3.35 -15.15 -1.64
CA ASP A 168 3.84 -16.43 -1.12
C ASP A 168 5.13 -16.87 -1.83
N ASP A 169 5.77 -17.91 -1.30
CA ASP A 169 6.97 -18.47 -1.91
C ASP A 169 6.65 -19.03 -3.30
N ILE A 170 7.42 -18.56 -4.28
CA ILE A 170 7.36 -19.03 -5.66
C ILE A 170 8.46 -20.06 -5.89
N LYS A 171 8.26 -20.94 -6.87
CA LYS A 171 9.32 -21.85 -7.30
C LYS A 171 10.37 -21.08 -8.11
N GLU A 172 11.61 -21.51 -8.03
CA GLU A 172 12.71 -20.93 -8.82
C GLU A 172 12.41 -20.95 -10.34
N SER A 173 11.73 -21.98 -10.84
CA SER A 173 11.32 -22.05 -12.24
C SER A 173 10.32 -20.94 -12.62
N GLU A 174 9.43 -20.59 -11.70
CA GLU A 174 8.47 -19.50 -11.88
C GLU A 174 9.17 -18.14 -11.82
N PHE A 175 10.11 -17.96 -10.89
CA PHE A 175 10.98 -16.79 -10.84
C PHE A 175 11.69 -16.57 -12.18
N LYS A 176 12.46 -17.57 -12.64
CA LYS A 176 13.26 -17.47 -13.87
C LYS A 176 12.42 -17.20 -15.11
N SER A 177 11.29 -17.90 -15.24
CA SER A 177 10.39 -17.68 -16.38
C SER A 177 9.73 -16.30 -16.34
N GLY A 178 9.35 -15.81 -15.16
CA GLY A 178 8.78 -14.47 -14.96
C GLY A 178 9.76 -13.35 -15.33
N VAL A 179 10.99 -13.39 -14.81
CA VAL A 179 12.01 -12.37 -15.11
C VAL A 179 12.40 -12.37 -16.58
N LYS A 180 12.51 -13.55 -17.19
CA LYS A 180 12.78 -13.68 -18.64
C LYS A 180 11.66 -13.06 -19.47
N ALA A 181 10.40 -13.40 -19.17
CA ALA A 181 9.25 -12.83 -19.89
C ALA A 181 9.19 -11.30 -19.74
N TYR A 182 9.47 -10.78 -18.55
CA TYR A 182 9.55 -9.35 -18.29
C TYR A 182 10.65 -8.67 -19.11
N SER A 183 11.84 -9.28 -19.14
CA SER A 183 12.98 -8.78 -19.91
C SER A 183 12.66 -8.72 -21.42
N GLU A 184 12.08 -9.79 -21.96
CA GLU A 184 11.66 -9.84 -23.37
C GLU A 184 10.58 -8.80 -23.69
N GLU A 185 9.65 -8.53 -22.77
CA GLU A 185 8.63 -7.49 -22.94
C GLU A 185 9.25 -6.08 -22.91
N LYS A 186 10.20 -5.85 -21.99
CA LYS A 186 10.94 -4.59 -21.87
C LYS A 186 11.75 -4.30 -23.13
N GLU A 187 12.45 -5.30 -23.67
CA GLU A 187 13.17 -5.19 -24.94
C GLU A 187 12.23 -4.92 -26.12
N LYS A 188 11.09 -5.61 -26.21
CA LYS A 188 10.09 -5.36 -27.25
C LYS A 188 9.56 -3.93 -27.19
N LYS A 189 9.23 -3.43 -26.00
CA LYS A 189 8.77 -2.05 -25.78
C LYS A 189 9.83 -1.04 -26.22
N GLN A 190 11.09 -1.26 -25.84
CA GLN A 190 12.21 -0.41 -26.27
C GLN A 190 12.38 -0.42 -27.80
N GLN A 191 12.34 -1.59 -28.44
CA GLN A 191 12.42 -1.69 -29.89
C GLN A 191 11.23 -1.04 -30.60
N GLU A 192 10.02 -1.15 -30.06
CA GLU A 192 8.82 -0.49 -30.60
C GLU A 192 8.90 1.03 -30.47
N GLU A 193 9.39 1.53 -29.32
CA GLU A 193 9.64 2.96 -29.13
C GLU A 193 10.74 3.47 -30.06
N GLU A 194 11.83 2.73 -30.24
CA GLU A 194 12.89 3.06 -31.20
C GLU A 194 12.36 3.07 -32.63
N ARG A 195 11.57 2.06 -33.04
CA ARG A 195 10.93 2.04 -34.37
C ARG A 195 9.97 3.21 -34.55
N LYS A 196 9.18 3.54 -33.52
CA LYS A 196 8.26 4.68 -33.53
C LYS A 196 9.02 6.00 -33.63
N ASN A 197 10.11 6.17 -32.88
CA ASN A 197 10.95 7.35 -32.92
C ASN A 197 11.72 7.48 -34.25
N ASN A 198 12.13 6.36 -34.85
CA ASN A 198 12.79 6.34 -36.16
C ASN A 198 11.83 6.43 -37.34
N SER A 199 10.52 6.22 -37.12
CA SER A 199 9.50 6.36 -38.15
C SER A 199 9.51 7.76 -38.75
N ILE A 200 9.45 7.81 -40.08
CA ILE A 200 9.39 9.05 -40.86
C ILE A 200 8.21 9.94 -40.41
N ILE A 201 7.10 9.33 -40.01
CA ILE A 201 5.90 10.02 -39.53
C ILE A 201 6.17 10.73 -38.19
N TYR A 202 6.87 10.09 -37.26
CA TYR A 202 7.23 10.71 -35.99
C TYR A 202 8.25 11.84 -36.19
N LYS A 203 9.25 11.63 -37.05
CA LYS A 203 10.24 12.68 -37.42
C LYS A 203 9.58 13.90 -38.08
N THR A 204 8.58 13.68 -38.94
CA THR A 204 7.82 14.77 -39.58
C THR A 204 6.87 15.49 -38.61
N LEU A 205 6.18 14.76 -37.73
CA LEU A 205 5.32 15.36 -36.70
C LEU A 205 6.11 16.15 -35.66
N THR A 206 7.23 15.61 -35.17
CA THR A 206 8.11 16.32 -34.21
C THR A 206 8.77 17.55 -34.84
N PHE A 207 9.17 17.47 -36.12
CA PHE A 207 9.63 18.64 -36.87
C PHE A 207 8.51 19.69 -37.02
N ALA A 208 7.31 19.28 -37.39
CA ALA A 208 6.16 20.17 -37.54
C ALA A 208 5.81 20.87 -36.22
N ASP A 209 5.82 20.16 -35.09
CA ASP A 209 5.49 20.73 -33.78
C ASP A 209 6.60 21.66 -33.26
N LYS A 210 7.88 21.30 -33.47
CA LYS A 210 9.04 22.15 -33.11
C LYS A 210 9.05 23.48 -33.87
N TYR A 211 8.69 23.46 -35.15
CA TYR A 211 8.71 24.64 -36.01
C TYR A 211 7.32 25.22 -36.29
N LYS A 212 6.27 24.83 -35.54
CA LYS A 212 4.89 25.21 -35.84
C LYS A 212 4.70 26.72 -35.97
N TRP A 213 5.35 27.50 -35.12
CA TRP A 213 5.27 28.96 -35.12
C TRP A 213 5.94 29.62 -36.33
N VAL A 214 6.81 28.91 -37.04
CA VAL A 214 7.45 29.36 -38.30
C VAL A 214 6.68 28.82 -39.52
N ILE A 215 6.21 27.57 -39.45
CA ILE A 215 5.50 26.92 -40.56
C ILE A 215 4.10 27.53 -40.77
N ILE A 216 3.35 27.77 -39.69
CA ILE A 216 1.99 28.33 -39.74
C ILE A 216 1.92 29.65 -40.54
N PRO A 217 2.75 30.68 -40.26
CA PRO A 217 2.69 31.93 -41.02
C PRO A 217 3.10 31.76 -42.49
N ILE A 218 4.06 30.88 -42.80
CA ILE A 218 4.45 30.59 -44.20
C ILE A 218 3.27 29.98 -44.97
N VAL A 219 2.58 29.00 -44.38
CA VAL A 219 1.40 28.36 -45.00
C VAL A 219 0.28 29.38 -45.24
N ILE A 220 0.03 30.29 -44.30
CA ILE A 220 -0.98 31.36 -44.44
C ILE A 220 -0.62 32.30 -45.61
N VAL A 221 0.64 32.71 -45.72
CA VAL A 221 1.10 33.59 -46.80
C VAL A 221 0.96 32.90 -48.17
N VAL A 222 1.36 31.63 -48.27
CA VAL A 222 1.25 30.86 -49.52
C VAL A 222 -0.22 30.64 -49.90
N ALA A 223 -1.07 30.20 -48.98
CA ALA A 223 -2.50 30.01 -49.23
C ALA A 223 -3.20 31.32 -49.60
N GLY A 224 -2.87 32.42 -48.91
CA GLY A 224 -3.36 33.76 -49.22
C GLY A 224 -2.92 34.25 -50.61
N GLY A 225 -1.66 34.03 -50.97
CA GLY A 225 -1.12 34.38 -52.29
C GLY A 225 -1.78 33.59 -53.42
N ILE A 226 -1.95 32.27 -53.26
CA ILE A 226 -2.66 31.42 -54.22
C ILE A 226 -4.12 31.88 -54.35
N GLY A 227 -4.81 32.11 -53.23
CA GLY A 227 -6.18 32.61 -53.21
C GLY A 227 -6.33 33.94 -53.94
N TYR A 228 -5.40 34.88 -53.70
CA TYR A 228 -5.37 36.16 -54.40
C TYR A 228 -5.19 36.01 -55.92
N ILE A 229 -4.25 35.16 -56.37
CA ILE A 229 -4.03 34.90 -57.80
C ILE A 229 -5.28 34.30 -58.45
N VAL A 230 -5.93 33.34 -57.79
CA VAL A 230 -7.16 32.71 -58.30
C VAL A 230 -8.29 33.72 -58.40
N ILE A 231 -8.47 34.59 -57.39
CA ILE A 231 -9.49 35.65 -57.38
C ILE A 231 -9.22 36.67 -58.50
N LYS A 232 -7.96 37.10 -58.66
CA LYS A 232 -7.56 38.04 -59.72
C LYS A 232 -7.85 37.47 -61.11
N LYS A 233 -7.45 36.23 -61.38
CA LYS A 233 -7.73 35.51 -62.64
C LYS A 233 -9.23 35.24 -62.89
N ARG A 234 -10.07 35.29 -61.85
CA ARG A 234 -11.53 35.20 -61.99
C ARG A 234 -12.13 36.56 -62.36
N LYS A 235 -11.66 37.66 -61.75
CA LYS A 235 -12.10 39.02 -62.11
C LYS A 235 -11.75 39.39 -63.55
N GLU A 236 -10.56 39.01 -64.03
CA GLU A 236 -10.13 39.23 -65.43
C GLU A 236 -10.89 38.39 -66.47
N ARG A 237 -11.74 37.43 -66.05
CA ARG A 237 -12.59 36.63 -66.95
C ARG A 237 -14.07 37.04 -66.93
N ILE A 238 -14.48 37.91 -66.01
CA ILE A 238 -15.86 38.37 -65.82
C ILE A 238 -16.04 39.84 -66.28
N VAL A 239 -14.94 40.56 -66.49
CA VAL A 239 -14.86 41.82 -67.25
C VAL A 239 -14.42 41.48 -68.67
#